data_AF-A0A4R5QGF3-F1
#
_entry.id   AF-A0A4R5QGF3-F1
#
_cell.length_a   1.000
_cell.length_b   1.000
_cell.length_c   1.000
_cell.angle_alpha   90.00
_cell.angle_beta   90.00
_cell.angle_gamma   90.00
#
_symmetry.space_group_name_H-M   'P 1'
#
loop_
_entity.id
_entity.type
_entity.pdbx_description
1 polymer ?
#
loop_
_entity_poly.entity_id
_entity_poly.type
_entity_poly.pdbx_seq_one_letter_code
_entity_poly.pdbx_strand_id
1 'polypeptide(L)'
;MLRNGRVLFDPEPALLYRQHGGSTIGADPPLPDRLRRALRRGPRGFTAMVAAHLDCLAAVEPRLTAEARRVLALLRGMRGRGPLGRMLLARQAGLHRQSRAQDLAMALWLALAPLSPGGTGGAP
;
A
#
# COMPACT_ATOMS: atom_id res chain seq x y z
N MET A 1 -6.14 19.91 -18.74
CA MET A 1 -6.86 20.26 -17.50
C MET A 1 -8.24 19.61 -17.55
N LEU A 2 -8.50 18.57 -16.75
CA LEU A 2 -9.86 18.06 -16.52
C LEU A 2 -10.11 18.10 -15.01
N ARG A 3 -10.52 19.27 -14.54
CA ARG A 3 -11.20 19.47 -13.25
C ARG A 3 -12.69 19.14 -13.47
N ASN A 4 -13.32 18.50 -12.47
CA ASN A 4 -14.75 18.17 -12.35
C ASN A 4 -15.18 16.74 -12.75
N GLY A 5 -14.59 15.72 -12.12
CA GLY A 5 -15.30 14.45 -11.95
C GLY A 5 -16.47 14.66 -11.00
N ARG A 6 -17.68 14.83 -11.54
CA ARG A 6 -18.90 14.97 -10.75
C ARG A 6 -19.34 13.56 -10.35
N VAL A 7 -19.25 13.24 -9.07
CA VAL A 7 -19.77 11.96 -8.55
C VAL A 7 -21.29 12.12 -8.41
N LEU A 8 -22.03 11.63 -9.40
CA LEU A 8 -23.47 11.51 -9.32
C LEU A 8 -23.78 10.22 -8.56
N PHE A 9 -24.13 10.37 -7.28
CA PHE A 9 -24.74 9.28 -6.53
C PHE A 9 -26.19 9.15 -6.96
N ASP A 10 -26.57 7.95 -7.38
CA ASP A 10 -27.97 7.60 -7.53
C ASP A 10 -28.59 7.57 -6.11
N PRO A 11 -29.67 8.34 -5.84
CA PRO A 11 -30.38 8.27 -4.57
C PRO A 11 -31.03 6.90 -4.35
N GLU A 12 -31.26 6.11 -5.40
CA GLU A 12 -31.67 4.73 -5.27
C GLU A 12 -30.45 3.79 -5.31
N PRO A 13 -30.24 2.93 -4.28
CA PRO A 13 -29.20 1.93 -4.33
C PRO A 13 -29.52 0.85 -5.37
N ALA A 14 -29.05 1.03 -6.61
CA ALA A 14 -29.21 0.05 -7.70
C ALA A 14 -28.27 -1.17 -7.54
N LEU A 15 -27.33 -1.13 -6.60
CA LEU A 15 -26.47 -2.26 -6.26
C LEU A 15 -27.24 -3.22 -5.35
N LEU A 16 -27.92 -4.21 -5.94
CA LEU A 16 -28.44 -5.40 -5.24
C LEU A 16 -27.31 -6.34 -4.77
N TYR A 17 -26.17 -5.78 -4.38
CA TYR A 17 -25.02 -6.54 -3.92
C TYR A 17 -25.29 -7.06 -2.50
N ARG A 18 -25.89 -8.24 -2.42
CA ARG A 18 -25.94 -9.00 -1.17
C ARG A 18 -24.55 -9.56 -0.89
N GLN A 19 -23.83 -8.96 0.06
CA GLN A 19 -22.73 -9.64 0.72
C GLN A 19 -23.32 -10.75 1.60
N HIS A 20 -23.43 -11.96 1.05
CA HIS A 20 -23.77 -13.15 1.83
C HIS A 20 -22.51 -13.61 2.59
N GLY A 21 -22.67 -14.30 3.72
CA GLY A 21 -21.54 -14.79 4.54
C GLY A 21 -20.55 -15.72 3.82
N GLY A 22 -20.84 -16.10 2.56
CA GLY A 22 -19.95 -16.83 1.65
C GLY A 22 -19.29 -15.97 0.56
N SER A 23 -19.39 -14.63 0.60
CA SER A 23 -18.70 -13.75 -0.33
C SER A 23 -17.18 -13.91 -0.16
N THR A 24 -16.56 -14.67 -1.05
CA THR A 24 -15.13 -14.99 -1.06
C THR A 24 -14.26 -13.76 -1.35
N ILE A 25 -14.88 -12.71 -1.89
CA ILE A 25 -14.30 -11.38 -2.04
C ILE A 25 -14.53 -10.64 -0.71
N GLY A 26 -13.55 -10.71 0.18
CA GLY A 26 -13.57 -10.02 1.49
C GLY A 26 -13.66 -10.95 2.71
N ALA A 27 -13.86 -12.25 2.54
CA ALA A 27 -13.62 -13.21 3.61
C ALA A 27 -12.14 -13.19 3.98
N ASP A 28 -11.82 -12.54 5.10
CA ASP A 28 -10.48 -12.52 5.64
C ASP A 28 -10.05 -13.98 5.84
N PRO A 29 -8.92 -14.41 5.24
CA PRO A 29 -8.44 -15.77 5.47
C PRO A 29 -8.25 -15.97 6.97
N PRO A 30 -8.40 -17.19 7.49
CA PRO A 30 -8.07 -17.44 8.89
C PRO A 30 -6.65 -16.93 9.16
N LEU A 31 -6.44 -16.33 10.33
CA LEU A 31 -5.16 -15.74 10.75
C LEU A 31 -3.90 -16.55 10.34
N PRO A 32 -3.85 -17.90 10.46
CA PRO A 32 -2.70 -18.69 9.98
C PRO A 32 -2.43 -18.57 8.48
N ASP A 33 -3.45 -18.50 7.64
CA ASP A 33 -3.28 -18.31 6.19
C ASP A 33 -2.76 -16.92 5.85
N ARG A 34 -3.19 -15.90 6.60
CA ARG A 34 -2.69 -14.52 6.46
C ARG A 34 -1.22 -14.45 6.84
N LEU A 35 -0.83 -15.10 7.93
CA LEU A 35 0.56 -15.17 8.38
C LEU A 35 1.43 -15.95 7.39
N ARG A 36 0.98 -17.11 6.91
CA ARG A 36 1.73 -17.89 5.90
C ARG A 36 2.01 -17.07 4.63
N ARG A 37 1.00 -16.35 4.12
CA ARG A 37 1.17 -15.46 2.95
C ARG A 37 2.15 -14.32 3.22
N ALA A 38 2.05 -13.71 4.40
CA ALA A 38 2.95 -12.67 4.85
C ALA A 38 4.41 -13.16 4.90
N LEU A 39 4.65 -14.31 5.52
CA LEU A 39 5.97 -14.94 5.61
C LEU A 39 6.52 -15.33 4.25
N ARG A 40 5.70 -15.96 3.38
CA ARG A 40 6.10 -16.33 2.01
C ARG A 40 6.53 -15.13 1.18
N ARG A 41 5.87 -13.98 1.36
CA ARG A 41 6.27 -12.73 0.69
C ARG A 41 7.59 -12.19 1.25
N GLY A 42 7.71 -12.18 2.57
CA GLY A 42 8.88 -11.71 3.30
C GLY A 42 9.17 -10.21 3.12
N PRO A 43 10.25 -9.70 3.76
CA PRO A 43 10.62 -8.29 3.71
C PRO A 43 10.92 -7.80 2.29
N ARG A 44 11.67 -8.58 1.49
CA ARG A 44 12.06 -8.21 0.12
C ARG A 44 10.86 -8.13 -0.82
N GLY A 45 9.96 -9.12 -0.79
CA GLY A 45 8.75 -9.09 -1.61
C GLY A 45 7.81 -7.96 -1.20
N PHE A 46 7.77 -7.63 0.09
CA PHE A 46 7.02 -6.47 0.57
C PHE A 46 7.62 -5.15 0.09
N THR A 47 8.93 -4.92 0.26
CA THR A 47 9.56 -3.66 -0.15
C THR A 47 9.59 -3.49 -1.67
N ALA A 48 9.69 -4.57 -2.43
CA ALA A 48 9.55 -4.54 -3.89
C ALA A 48 8.15 -4.08 -4.33
N MET A 49 7.09 -4.58 -3.68
CA MET A 49 5.73 -4.12 -3.94
C MET A 49 5.55 -2.64 -3.59
N VAL A 50 6.08 -2.20 -2.44
CA VAL A 50 6.04 -0.78 -2.06
C VAL A 50 6.78 0.08 -3.09
N ALA A 51 7.97 -0.34 -3.52
CA ALA A 51 8.73 0.37 -4.54
C ALA A 51 7.95 0.49 -5.86
N ALA A 52 7.34 -0.60 -6.33
CA ALA A 52 6.52 -0.61 -7.53
C ALA A 52 5.32 0.35 -7.42
N HIS A 53 4.61 0.36 -6.29
CA HIS A 53 3.52 1.32 -6.07
C HIS A 53 4.00 2.77 -6.11
N LEU A 54 5.16 3.07 -5.49
CA LEU A 54 5.73 4.42 -5.52
C LEU A 54 6.16 4.84 -6.93
N ASP A 55 6.58 3.91 -7.77
CA ASP A 55 6.92 4.19 -9.17
C ASP A 55 5.66 4.41 -10.02
N CYS A 56 4.61 3.61 -9.84
CA CYS A 56 3.31 3.83 -10.48
C CYS A 56 2.69 5.18 -10.08
N LEU A 57 2.74 5.53 -8.79
CA LEU A 57 2.23 6.82 -8.30
C LEU A 57 3.04 8.00 -8.83
N ALA A 58 4.35 7.85 -8.97
CA ALA A 58 5.20 8.87 -9.58
C ALA A 58 4.85 9.12 -11.06
N ALA A 59 4.51 8.08 -11.81
CA ALA A 59 4.08 8.22 -13.21
C ALA A 59 2.79 9.06 -13.38
N VAL A 60 1.94 9.10 -12.34
CA VAL A 60 0.70 9.89 -12.32
C VAL A 60 0.76 11.09 -11.38
N GLU A 61 1.96 11.48 -10.92
CA GLU A 61 2.17 12.56 -9.95
C GLU A 61 1.43 13.87 -10.30
N PRO A 62 1.38 14.32 -11.57
CA PRO A 62 0.66 15.55 -11.94
C PRO A 62 -0.85 15.51 -11.67
N ARG A 63 -1.43 14.31 -11.52
CA ARG A 63 -2.86 14.10 -11.23
C ARG A 63 -3.16 14.01 -9.74
N LEU A 64 -2.12 13.93 -8.90
CA LEU A 64 -2.26 13.82 -7.45
C LEU A 64 -2.53 15.18 -6.79
N THR A 65 -3.29 15.16 -5.70
CA THR A 65 -3.48 16.33 -4.84
C THR A 65 -2.14 16.81 -4.28
N ALA A 66 -2.07 18.06 -3.86
CA ALA A 66 -0.83 18.61 -3.27
C ALA A 66 -0.40 17.82 -2.02
N GLU A 67 -1.36 17.35 -1.23
CA GLU A 67 -1.10 16.49 -0.07
C GLU A 67 -0.53 15.12 -0.48
N ALA A 68 -1.17 14.44 -1.44
CA ALA A 68 -0.70 13.14 -1.93
C ALA A 68 0.70 13.22 -2.54
N ARG A 69 1.06 14.34 -3.19
CA ARG A 69 2.42 14.59 -3.68
C ARG A 69 3.44 14.72 -2.55
N ARG A 70 3.09 15.39 -1.45
CA ARG A 70 3.96 15.48 -0.26
C ARG A 70 4.19 14.11 0.37
N VAL A 71 3.12 13.32 0.51
CA VAL A 71 3.20 11.94 1.02
C VAL A 71 4.08 11.09 0.10
N LEU A 72 3.88 11.17 -1.21
CA LEU A 72 4.69 10.45 -2.19
C LEU A 72 6.18 10.83 -2.09
N ALA A 73 6.50 12.12 -1.94
CA ALA A 73 7.86 12.59 -1.78
C ALA A 73 8.52 12.05 -0.49
N LEU A 74 7.81 12.09 0.64
CA LEU A 74 8.27 11.51 1.90
C LEU A 74 8.57 10.01 1.76
N LEU A 75 7.68 9.27 1.13
CA LEU A 75 7.82 7.83 0.92
C LEU A 75 8.95 7.47 -0.05
N ARG A 76 9.13 8.24 -1.13
CA ARG A 76 10.27 8.07 -2.05
C ARG A 76 11.60 8.34 -1.36
N GLY A 77 11.63 9.27 -0.41
CA GLY A 77 12.78 9.55 0.45
C GLY A 77 13.29 8.33 1.23
N MET A 78 12.48 7.29 1.44
CA MET A 78 12.91 6.06 2.12
C MET A 78 14.02 5.31 1.37
N ARG A 79 14.14 5.46 0.05
CA ARG A 79 15.15 4.76 -0.77
C ARG A 79 16.60 5.07 -0.33
N GLY A 80 16.85 6.29 0.14
CA GLY A 80 18.17 6.73 0.59
C GLY A 80 18.40 6.68 2.10
N ARG A 81 17.49 6.07 2.88
CA ARG A 81 17.56 6.07 4.35
C ARG A 81 17.90 4.69 4.91
N GLY A 82 18.60 4.70 6.04
CA GLY A 82 18.80 3.51 6.87
C GLY A 82 17.50 2.99 7.50
N PRO A 83 17.55 1.84 8.20
CA PRO A 83 16.38 1.12 8.70
C PRO A 83 15.43 1.98 9.54
N LEU A 84 15.98 2.72 10.51
CA LEU A 84 15.20 3.61 11.38
C LEU A 84 14.59 4.79 10.61
N GLY A 85 15.34 5.37 9.66
CA GLY A 85 14.87 6.47 8.82
C GLY A 85 13.70 6.06 7.93
N ARG A 86 13.68 4.81 7.43
CA ARG A 86 12.55 4.28 6.66
C ARG A 86 11.30 4.12 7.51
N MET A 87 11.44 3.60 8.73
CA MET A 87 10.31 3.50 9.67
C MET A 87 9.75 4.88 10.03
N LEU A 88 10.62 5.85 10.31
CA LEU A 88 10.20 7.20 10.67
C LEU A 88 9.45 7.89 9.52
N LEU A 89 10.01 7.85 8.30
CA LEU A 89 9.35 8.43 7.13
C LEU A 89 8.02 7.74 6.81
N ALA A 90 7.93 6.42 6.97
CA ALA A 90 6.66 5.71 6.80
C ALA A 90 5.60 6.19 7.80
N ARG A 91 5.98 6.39 9.07
CA ARG A 91 5.09 6.92 10.10
C ARG A 91 4.68 8.37 9.84
N GLN A 92 5.63 9.22 9.43
CA GLN A 92 5.36 10.62 9.06
C GLN A 92 4.43 10.72 7.85
N ALA A 93 4.55 9.80 6.89
CA ALA A 93 3.66 9.69 5.75
C ALA A 93 2.27 9.10 6.10
N GLY A 94 2.03 8.76 7.37
CA GLY A 94 0.75 8.21 7.83
C GLY A 94 0.51 6.76 7.44
N LEU A 95 1.53 5.99 7.04
CA LEU A 95 1.36 4.57 6.74
C LEU A 95 0.98 3.80 8.01
N HIS A 96 -0.23 3.27 8.01
CA HIS A 96 -0.76 2.36 9.01
C HIS A 96 -1.61 1.28 8.34
N ARG A 97 -1.80 0.16 9.03
CA ARG A 97 -2.61 -0.99 8.66
C ARG A 97 -3.72 -1.19 9.69
N GLN A 98 -4.60 -2.14 9.38
CA GLN A 98 -5.84 -2.40 10.12
C GLN A 98 -5.60 -2.80 11.59
N SER A 99 -4.43 -3.34 11.94
CA SER A 99 -4.11 -3.72 13.32
C SER A 99 -2.67 -3.39 13.72
N ARG A 100 -2.46 -3.21 15.03
CA ARG A 100 -1.13 -2.92 15.61
C ARG A 100 -0.08 -3.99 15.27
N ALA A 101 -0.49 -5.25 15.19
CA ALA A 101 0.40 -6.34 14.79
C ALA A 101 0.84 -6.21 13.32
N GLN A 102 -0.07 -5.81 12.43
CA GLN A 102 0.24 -5.57 11.02
C GLN A 102 1.13 -4.33 10.85
N ASP A 103 0.93 -3.30 11.66
CA ASP A 103 1.80 -2.12 11.71
C ASP A 103 3.22 -2.46 12.12
N LEU A 104 3.37 -3.29 13.16
CA LEU A 104 4.67 -3.74 13.62
C LEU A 104 5.36 -4.59 12.54
N ALA A 105 4.63 -5.52 11.92
CA ALA A 105 5.16 -6.33 10.83
C ALA A 105 5.60 -5.48 9.63
N MET A 106 4.81 -4.47 9.26
CA MET A 106 5.17 -3.52 8.21
C MET A 106 6.44 -2.74 8.57
N ALA A 107 6.52 -2.19 9.78
CA ALA A 107 7.68 -1.45 10.25
C ALA A 107 8.95 -2.33 10.26
N LEU A 108 8.82 -3.57 10.73
CA LEU A 108 9.90 -4.56 10.72
C LEU A 108 10.37 -4.87 9.30
N TRP A 109 9.46 -5.11 8.36
CA TRP A 109 9.84 -5.40 6.97
C TRP A 109 10.51 -4.21 6.28
N LEU A 110 10.05 -2.98 6.54
CA LEU A 110 10.72 -1.77 6.06
C LEU A 110 12.12 -1.61 6.67
N ALA A 111 12.32 -2.00 7.92
CA ALA A 111 13.64 -1.99 8.55
C ALA A 111 14.58 -3.05 7.94
N LEU A 112 14.07 -4.25 7.66
CA LEU A 112 14.88 -5.39 7.24
C LEU A 112 15.31 -5.38 5.76
N ALA A 113 14.61 -4.68 4.89
CA ALA A 113 14.96 -4.61 3.46
C ALA A 113 14.96 -3.17 2.94
N PRO A 114 15.92 -2.79 2.08
CA PRO A 114 15.86 -1.52 1.36
C PRO A 114 14.75 -1.53 0.30
N LEU A 115 14.30 -0.35 -0.08
CA LEU A 115 13.43 -0.17 -1.25
C LEU A 115 14.31 -0.13 -2.50
N SER A 116 14.54 -1.29 -3.11
CA SER A 116 15.19 -1.34 -4.41
C SER A 116 14.27 -0.74 -5.48
N PRO A 117 14.78 0.05 -6.45
CA PRO A 117 14.01 0.44 -7.61
C PRO A 117 13.49 -0.83 -8.31
N GLY A 118 12.21 -0.84 -8.69
CA GLY A 118 11.61 -2.00 -9.31
C GLY A 118 12.34 -2.37 -10.60
N GLY A 119 13.18 -3.40 -10.55
CA GLY A 119 13.48 -4.18 -11.73
C GLY A 119 12.17 -4.74 -12.26
N THR A 120 11.93 -4.53 -13.55
CA THR A 120 10.74 -5.01 -14.28
C THR A 120 10.39 -6.45 -13.91
N GLY A 121 9.10 -6.66 -13.69
CA GLY A 121 8.54 -7.80 -12.99
C GLY A 121 8.89 -9.16 -13.59
N GLY A 122 9.17 -10.11 -12.68
CA GLY A 122 8.80 -11.50 -12.86
C GLY A 122 7.66 -11.81 -11.90
N ALA A 123 6.42 -11.69 -12.37
CA ALA A 123 5.28 -12.36 -11.75
C ALA A 123 5.13 -13.73 -12.44
N PRO A 124 4.96 -14.83 -11.69
CA PRO A 124 4.59 -16.13 -12.26
C PRO A 124 3.15 -16.12 -12.77
#